data_AF-A0A3B7DEK0-F1
#
_entry.id   AF-A0A3B7DEK0-F1
#
_cell.length_a   1.000
_cell.length_b   1.000
_cell.length_c   1.000
_cell.angle_alpha   90.00
_cell.angle_beta   90.00
_cell.angle_gamma   90.00
#
_symmetry.space_group_name_H-M   'P 1'
#
loop_
_entity.id
_entity.type
_entity.pdbx_description
1 polymer ?
#
loop_
_entity_poly.entity_id
_entity_poly.type
_entity_poly.pdbx_seq_one_letter_code
_entity_poly.pdbx_strand_id
1 'polypeptide(L)'
;MAKAKPDDLVDEIEEIRERLADTVDALIDRTTPRNIARRTLYSLRSRFVDETGSPKLGTILPLVGGTVVVVAGVVVIRRLVR
;
A
#
# COMPACT_ATOMS: atom_id res chain seq x y z
N MET A 1 11.93 -50.88 -1.51
CA MET A 1 12.09 -49.41 -1.57
C MET A 1 13.49 -49.12 -2.07
N ALA A 2 13.63 -48.76 -3.34
CA ALA A 2 14.92 -48.35 -3.89
C ALA A 2 15.31 -47.04 -3.19
N LYS A 3 16.44 -47.02 -2.49
CA LYS A 3 17.01 -45.77 -2.01
C LYS A 3 17.48 -45.00 -3.25
N ALA A 4 16.93 -43.82 -3.48
CA ALA A 4 17.45 -42.89 -4.47
C ALA A 4 18.97 -42.76 -4.29
N LYS A 5 19.73 -42.81 -5.39
CA LYS A 5 21.17 -42.57 -5.28
C LYS A 5 21.39 -41.12 -4.82
N PRO A 6 22.48 -40.84 -4.08
CA PRO A 6 22.78 -39.48 -3.63
C PRO A 6 22.76 -38.47 -4.79
N ASP A 7 23.24 -38.87 -5.96
CA ASP A 7 23.29 -38.03 -7.16
C ASP A 7 21.88 -37.68 -7.68
N ASP A 8 20.96 -38.66 -7.72
CA ASP A 8 19.57 -38.44 -8.14
C ASP A 8 18.86 -37.41 -7.21
N LEU A 9 19.21 -37.41 -5.92
CA LEU A 9 18.65 -36.46 -4.95
C LEU A 9 19.23 -35.05 -5.10
N VAL A 10 20.50 -34.93 -5.48
CA VAL A 10 21.14 -33.63 -5.73
C VAL A 10 20.52 -32.98 -6.98
N ASP A 11 20.35 -33.76 -8.05
CA ASP A 11 19.71 -33.29 -9.28
C ASP A 11 18.27 -32.82 -9.03
N GLU A 12 17.50 -33.58 -8.23
CA GLU A 12 16.12 -33.20 -7.88
C GLU A 12 16.07 -31.91 -7.03
N ILE A 13 17.03 -31.70 -6.13
CA ILE A 13 17.14 -30.46 -5.34
C ILE A 13 17.46 -29.27 -6.24
N GLU A 14 18.33 -29.44 -7.23
CA GLU A 14 18.68 -28.38 -8.18
C GLU A 14 17.48 -28.01 -9.06
N GLU A 15 16.74 -28.99 -9.58
CA GLU A 15 15.50 -28.74 -10.33
C GLU A 15 14.46 -27.99 -9.48
N ILE A 16 14.25 -28.41 -8.23
CA ILE A 16 13.29 -27.76 -7.32
C ILE A 16 13.73 -26.33 -7.00
N ARG A 17 15.03 -26.10 -6.84
CA ARG A 17 15.59 -24.76 -6.57
C ARG A 17 15.37 -23.81 -7.74
N GLU A 18 15.59 -24.26 -8.96
CA GLU A 18 15.37 -23.46 -10.16
C GLU A 18 13.89 -23.08 -10.29
N ARG A 19 12.99 -24.05 -10.10
CA ARG A 19 11.54 -23.84 -10.08
C ARG A 19 11.08 -22.87 -8.98
N LEU A 20 11.72 -22.93 -7.82
CA LEU A 20 11.43 -22.01 -6.71
C LEU A 20 11.90 -20.59 -7.05
N ALA A 21 13.08 -20.42 -7.64
CA ALA A 21 13.59 -19.12 -8.06
C ALA A 21 12.62 -18.46 -9.06
N ASP A 22 12.18 -19.19 -10.09
CA ASP A 22 11.20 -18.70 -11.06
C ASP A 22 9.87 -18.30 -10.40
N THR A 23 9.41 -19.12 -9.44
CA THR A 23 8.17 -18.85 -8.71
C THR A 23 8.28 -17.61 -7.83
N VAL A 24 9.45 -17.42 -7.20
CA VAL A 24 9.72 -16.25 -6.35
C VAL A 24 9.79 -14.99 -7.20
N ASP A 25 10.49 -14.99 -8.33
CA ASP A 25 10.56 -13.85 -9.24
C ASP A 25 9.17 -13.47 -9.78
N ALA A 26 8.38 -14.46 -10.20
CA ALA A 26 6.99 -14.23 -10.62
C ALA A 26 6.12 -13.64 -9.49
N LEU A 27 6.34 -14.04 -8.24
CA LEU A 27 5.61 -13.50 -7.10
C LEU A 27 6.04 -12.06 -6.78
N ILE A 28 7.34 -11.75 -6.87
CA ILE A 28 7.87 -10.40 -6.69
C ILE A 28 7.29 -9.47 -7.76
N ASP A 29 7.29 -9.90 -9.03
CA ASP A 29 6.73 -9.12 -10.14
C ASP A 29 5.23 -8.89 -9.98
N ARG A 30 4.48 -9.90 -9.52
CA ARG A 30 3.03 -9.77 -9.30
C ARG A 30 2.68 -8.96 -8.05
N THR A 31 3.49 -9.05 -7.01
CA THR A 31 3.33 -8.26 -5.78
C THR A 31 3.98 -6.89 -5.87
N THR A 32 4.54 -6.53 -7.04
CA THR A 32 5.23 -5.26 -7.25
C THR A 32 4.41 -4.12 -6.65
N PRO A 33 4.94 -3.47 -5.60
CA PRO A 33 4.19 -2.52 -4.77
C PRO A 33 3.72 -1.31 -5.58
N ARG A 34 4.27 -1.10 -6.77
CA ARG A 34 3.91 -0.03 -7.70
C ARG A 34 2.43 -0.04 -8.09
N ASN A 35 1.82 -1.20 -8.29
CA ASN A 35 0.39 -1.28 -8.63
C ASN A 35 -0.50 -1.14 -7.40
N ILE A 36 -0.06 -1.66 -6.25
CA ILE A 36 -0.74 -1.49 -4.96
C ILE A 36 -0.75 0.00 -4.57
N ALA A 37 0.40 0.67 -4.64
CA ALA A 37 0.53 2.10 -4.34
C ALA A 37 -0.35 2.96 -5.26
N ARG A 38 -0.39 2.66 -6.56
CA ARG A 38 -1.27 3.37 -7.51
C ARG A 38 -2.75 3.19 -7.17
N ARG A 39 -3.17 1.98 -6.80
CA ARG A 39 -4.56 1.69 -6.40
C ARG A 39 -4.93 2.42 -5.11
N THR A 40 -4.03 2.42 -4.12
CA THR A 40 -4.24 3.14 -2.86
C THR A 40 -4.33 4.64 -3.09
N LEU A 41 -3.42 5.23 -3.88
CA LEU A 41 -3.47 6.65 -4.22
C LEU A 41 -4.74 7.03 -4.99
N TYR A 42 -5.17 6.20 -5.93
CA TYR A 42 -6.43 6.41 -6.65
C TYR A 42 -7.63 6.35 -5.71
N SER A 43 -7.65 5.40 -4.77
CA SER A 43 -8.72 5.26 -3.77
C SER A 43 -8.76 6.41 -2.76
N LEU A 44 -7.61 7.03 -2.46
CA LEU A 44 -7.54 8.23 -1.63
C LEU A 44 -7.99 9.45 -2.43
N ARG A 45 -7.49 9.60 -3.66
CA ARG A 45 -7.86 10.71 -4.54
C ARG A 45 -9.36 10.72 -4.83
N SER A 46 -10.02 9.57 -5.04
CA SER A 46 -11.46 9.52 -5.32
C SER A 46 -12.36 9.98 -4.16
N ARG A 47 -11.83 9.98 -2.93
CA ARG A 47 -12.53 10.55 -1.75
C ARG A 47 -12.51 12.08 -1.74
N PHE A 48 -11.54 12.70 -2.42
CA PHE A 48 -11.33 14.14 -2.39
C PHE A 48 -11.52 14.84 -3.74
N VAL A 49 -11.49 14.09 -4.85
CA VAL A 49 -11.57 14.62 -6.22
C VAL A 49 -12.65 13.87 -6.98
N ASP A 50 -13.45 14.62 -7.73
CA ASP A 50 -14.55 14.11 -8.55
C ASP A 50 -14.08 13.65 -9.94
N GLU A 51 -14.96 12.99 -10.69
CA GLU A 51 -14.65 12.40 -12.01
C GLU A 51 -14.16 13.44 -13.05
N THR A 52 -14.51 14.70 -12.84
CA THR A 52 -14.08 15.86 -13.64
C THR A 52 -12.76 16.49 -13.19
N GLY A 53 -12.11 15.96 -12.14
CA GLY A 53 -10.92 16.56 -11.55
C GLY A 53 -11.20 17.71 -10.57
N SER A 54 -12.47 18.05 -10.35
CA SER A 54 -12.89 19.09 -9.41
C SER A 54 -12.80 18.58 -7.96
N PRO A 55 -12.27 19.36 -7.01
CA PRO A 55 -12.27 18.98 -5.60
C PRO A 55 -13.72 18.76 -5.12
N LYS A 56 -13.99 17.65 -4.42
CA LYS A 56 -15.31 17.39 -3.81
C LYS A 56 -15.52 18.33 -2.65
N LEU A 57 -16.01 19.53 -2.93
CA LEU A 57 -16.29 20.57 -1.93
C LEU A 57 -17.22 20.05 -0.83
N GLY A 58 -18.16 19.14 -1.13
CA GLY A 58 -19.01 18.50 -0.13
C GLY A 58 -18.27 17.70 0.95
N THR A 59 -17.07 17.16 0.64
CA THR A 59 -16.24 16.40 1.60
C THR A 59 -15.08 17.21 2.15
N ILE A 60 -14.50 18.11 1.34
CA ILE A 60 -13.38 18.97 1.75
C ILE A 60 -13.83 20.07 2.71
N LEU A 61 -14.98 20.68 2.46
CA LEU A 61 -15.49 21.79 3.27
C LEU A 61 -15.67 21.44 4.76
N PRO A 62 -16.30 20.31 5.15
CA PRO A 62 -16.41 19.95 6.57
C PRO A 62 -15.05 19.60 7.21
N LEU A 63 -14.13 19.02 6.45
CA LEU A 63 -12.78 18.69 6.93
C LEU A 63 -11.95 19.96 7.22
N VAL A 64 -11.96 20.92 6.29
CA VAL A 64 -11.28 22.20 6.46
C VAL A 64 -11.92 22.99 7.61
N GLY A 65 -13.25 23.06 7.64
CA GLY A 65 -13.99 23.74 8.71
C GLY A 65 -13.68 23.16 10.09
N GLY A 66 -13.71 21.83 10.23
CA GLY A 66 -13.36 21.15 11.48
C GLY A 66 -11.93 21.43 11.93
N THR A 67 -10.98 21.38 11.00
CA THR A 67 -9.55 21.66 11.31
C THR A 67 -9.35 23.09 11.81
N VAL A 68 -9.98 24.08 11.15
CA VAL A 68 -9.91 25.49 11.56
C VAL A 68 -10.47 25.69 12.96
N VAL A 69 -11.61 25.08 13.29
CA VAL A 69 -12.23 25.17 14.63
C VAL A 69 -11.32 24.59 15.71
N VAL A 70 -10.71 23.42 15.46
CA VAL A 70 -9.79 22.80 16.44
C VAL A 70 -8.57 23.69 16.66
N VAL A 71 -7.94 24.19 15.59
CA VAL A 71 -6.77 25.07 15.70
C VAL A 71 -7.12 26.35 16.45
N ALA A 72 -8.26 26.98 16.12
CA ALA A 72 -8.73 28.16 16.83
C ALA A 72 -8.96 27.88 18.32
N GLY A 73 -9.60 26.76 18.67
CA GLY A 73 -9.80 26.35 20.06
C GLY A 73 -8.48 26.16 20.82
N VAL A 74 -7.50 25.48 20.20
CA VAL A 74 -6.15 25.30 20.79
C VAL A 74 -5.45 26.64 21.01
N VAL A 75 -5.54 27.56 20.04
CA VAL A 75 -4.94 28.90 20.16
C VAL A 75 -5.60 29.70 21.29
N VAL A 76 -6.93 29.67 21.40
CA VAL A 76 -7.67 30.34 22.48
C VAL A 76 -7.28 29.76 23.83
N ILE A 77 -7.26 28.44 23.99
CA ILE A 77 -6.81 27.78 25.24
C ILE A 77 -5.38 28.19 25.56
N ARG A 78 -4.47 28.14 24.59
CA ARG A 78 -3.07 28.53 24.77
C ARG A 78 -2.91 30.00 25.17
N ARG A 79 -3.81 30.87 24.70
CA ARG A 79 -3.85 32.30 25.07
C ARG A 79 -4.44 32.55 26.46
N LEU A 80 -5.30 31.67 26.96
CA LEU A 80 -5.90 31.80 28.30
C LEU A 80 -5.04 31.17 29.40
N VAL A 81 -4.23 30.15 29.05
CA VAL A 81 -3.35 29.44 29.98
C VAL A 81 -1.96 30.09 30.09
N ARG A 82 -1.58 30.95 29.15
CA ARG A 82 -0.36 31.78 29.20
C ARG A 82 -0.71 33.19 29.65
#